data_AF-A0A6C1QMG9-F1
#
_entry.id   AF-A0A6C1QMG9-F1
#
_cell.length_a   1.000
_cell.length_b   1.000
_cell.length_c   1.000
_cell.angle_alpha   90.00
_cell.angle_beta   90.00
_cell.angle_gamma   90.00
#
_symmetry.space_group_name_H-M   'P 1'
#
loop_
_entity.id
_entity.type
_entity.pdbx_description
1 polymer ?
#
loop_
_entity_poly.entity_id
_entity_poly.type
_entity_poly.pdbx_seq_one_letter_code
_entity_poly.pdbx_strand_id
1 'polypeptide(L)'
;ITGCQSQVWVHAEYKDGKVYFKADSDALITAGIVGLLMRVMSGQPPEEIIHADLSFIDEIGLKEHLSQTRSNGLVNMIKQMKLYALAFQAKHKN
;
A
#
# COMPACT_ATOMS: atom_id res chain seq x y z
N ILE A 1 -1.16 10.88 -0.92
CA ILE A 1 -1.07 10.13 -2.20
C ILE A 1 -1.86 10.92 -3.23
N THR A 2 -1.23 11.27 -4.35
CA THR A 2 -1.90 12.03 -5.42
C THR A 2 -2.78 11.10 -6.26
N GLY A 3 -3.88 11.63 -6.81
CA GLY A 3 -4.81 10.86 -7.66
C GLY A 3 -5.83 10.00 -6.91
N CYS A 4 -5.92 10.11 -5.58
CA CYS A 4 -7.09 9.65 -4.81
C CYS A 4 -8.13 10.78 -4.74
N GLN A 5 -9.42 10.45 -4.75
CA GLN A 5 -10.47 11.44 -4.50
C GLN A 5 -10.41 11.97 -3.06
N SER A 6 -10.14 11.06 -2.12
CA SER A 6 -9.92 11.35 -0.71
C SER A 6 -8.44 11.60 -0.44
N GLN A 7 -8.11 12.33 0.62
CA GLN A 7 -6.73 12.44 1.05
C GLN A 7 -6.31 11.13 1.70
N VAL A 8 -5.11 10.67 1.34
CA VAL A 8 -4.50 9.47 1.89
C VAL A 8 -3.05 9.79 2.26
N TRP A 9 -2.69 9.51 3.50
CA TRP A 9 -1.32 9.65 3.98
C TRP A 9 -0.77 8.25 4.26
N VAL A 10 0.44 8.00 3.78
CA VAL A 10 1.16 6.75 4.06
C VAL A 10 2.55 7.17 4.52
N HIS A 11 2.95 6.64 5.66
CA HIS A 11 4.28 6.71 6.21
C HIS A 11 4.87 5.30 6.26
N ALA A 12 6.17 5.20 6.03
CA ALA A 12 6.88 3.92 6.05
C ALA A 12 8.18 4.08 6.86
N GLU A 13 8.46 3.10 7.70
CA GLU A 13 9.66 3.01 8.53
C GLU A 13 10.39 1.70 8.21
N TYR A 14 11.72 1.73 8.14
CA TYR A 14 12.54 0.52 7.98
C TYR A 14 13.20 0.16 9.29
N LYS A 15 12.97 -1.08 9.75
CA LYS A 15 13.46 -1.60 11.02
C LYS A 15 13.76 -3.08 10.89
N ASP A 16 14.95 -3.50 11.33
CA ASP A 16 15.37 -4.91 11.42
C ASP A 16 15.12 -5.70 10.12
N GLY A 17 15.52 -5.12 8.98
CA GLY A 17 15.35 -5.78 7.68
C GLY A 17 13.98 -5.62 7.03
N LYS A 18 13.01 -5.00 7.72
CA LYS A 18 11.59 -4.99 7.35
C LYS A 18 11.02 -3.59 7.23
N VAL A 19 9.98 -3.43 6.42
CA VAL A 19 9.23 -2.17 6.28
C VAL A 19 7.93 -2.24 7.06
N TYR A 20 7.63 -1.20 7.83
CA TYR A 20 6.39 -1.05 8.58
C TYR A 20 5.66 0.19 8.08
N PHE A 21 4.39 0.03 7.72
CA PHE A 21 3.56 1.14 7.24
C PHE A 21 2.65 1.67 8.34
N LYS A 22 2.37 2.97 8.28
CA LYS A 22 1.25 3.64 8.96
C LYS A 22 0.50 4.44 7.91
N ALA A 23 -0.81 4.41 7.92
CA ALA A 23 -1.60 5.16 6.97
C ALA A 23 -2.92 5.63 7.57
N ASP A 24 -3.47 6.68 6.96
CA ASP A 24 -4.77 7.22 7.31
C ASP A 24 -5.43 7.87 6.08
N SER A 25 -6.74 8.08 6.14
CA SER A 25 -7.51 8.77 5.11
C SER A 25 -8.71 9.51 5.70
N ASP A 26 -9.06 10.66 5.12
CA ASP A 26 -10.26 11.42 5.48
C ASP A 26 -11.58 10.76 5.01
N ALA A 27 -11.51 9.60 4.34
CA ALA A 27 -12.66 8.83 3.92
C ALA A 27 -12.63 7.40 4.47
N LEU A 28 -13.71 6.97 5.13
CA LEU A 28 -13.81 5.66 5.81
C LEU A 28 -13.51 4.46 4.91
N ILE A 29 -14.06 4.43 3.69
CA ILE A 29 -13.81 3.32 2.75
C ILE A 29 -12.33 3.29 2.33
N THR A 30 -11.76 4.45 2.03
CA THR A 30 -10.34 4.54 1.64
C THR A 30 -9.41 4.18 2.81
N ALA A 31 -9.76 4.57 4.04
CA ALA A 31 -9.06 4.17 5.26
C ALA A 31 -9.10 2.65 5.44
N GLY A 32 -10.24 2.01 5.17
CA GLY A 32 -10.36 0.55 5.17
C GLY A 32 -9.47 -0.13 4.12
N ILE A 33 -9.45 0.40 2.89
CA ILE A 33 -8.62 -0.14 1.80
C ILE A 33 -7.12 -0.05 2.16
N VAL A 34 -6.64 1.11 2.60
CA VAL A 34 -5.21 1.26 2.96
C VAL A 34 -4.86 0.44 4.19
N GLY A 35 -5.78 0.28 5.14
CA GLY A 35 -5.63 -0.60 6.30
C GLY A 35 -5.46 -2.07 5.90
N LEU A 36 -6.22 -2.55 4.90
CA LEU A 36 -6.05 -3.90 4.35
C LEU A 36 -4.66 -4.08 3.72
N LEU A 37 -4.22 -3.13 2.88
CA LEU A 37 -2.89 -3.18 2.27
C LEU A 37 -1.78 -3.16 3.33
N MET A 38 -1.91 -2.30 4.35
CA MET A 38 -0.99 -2.25 5.47
C MET A 38 -0.87 -3.60 6.17
N ARG A 39 -2.00 -4.28 6.40
CA ARG A 39 -2.01 -5.60 7.08
C ARG A 39 -1.29 -6.67 6.27
N VAL A 40 -1.34 -6.60 4.94
CA VAL A 40 -0.67 -7.57 4.05
C VAL A 40 0.82 -7.25 3.90
N MET A 41 1.19 -5.98 3.77
CA MET A 41 2.54 -5.57 3.33
C MET A 41 3.47 -5.13 4.48
N SER A 42 2.96 -4.82 5.66
CA SER A 42 3.81 -4.41 6.80
C SER A 42 4.54 -5.61 7.42
N GLY A 43 5.74 -5.37 7.94
CA GLY A 43 6.56 -6.40 8.59
C GLY A 43 7.27 -7.33 7.61
N GLN A 44 7.29 -6.96 6.33
CA GLN A 44 7.93 -7.71 5.25
C GLN A 44 9.25 -7.06 4.82
N PRO A 45 10.22 -7.84 4.31
CA PRO A 45 11.39 -7.32 3.64
C PRO A 45 11.01 -6.43 2.44
N PRO A 46 11.83 -5.40 2.11
CA PRO A 46 11.58 -4.55 0.95
C PRO A 46 11.37 -5.32 -0.36
N GLU A 47 12.13 -6.37 -0.59
CA GLU A 47 12.04 -7.19 -1.80
C GLU A 47 10.70 -7.92 -1.91
N GLU A 48 10.22 -8.51 -0.82
CA GLU A 48 8.91 -9.16 -0.78
C GLU A 48 7.77 -8.15 -1.02
N ILE A 49 7.90 -6.92 -0.54
CA ILE A 49 6.90 -5.86 -0.80
C ILE A 49 6.86 -5.46 -2.27
N ILE A 50 8.04 -5.32 -2.91
CA ILE A 50 8.16 -4.96 -4.32
C ILE A 50 7.50 -6.04 -5.19
N HIS A 51 7.76 -7.31 -4.86
CA HIS A 51 7.28 -8.46 -5.61
C HIS A 51 5.96 -9.04 -5.08
N ALA A 52 5.33 -8.41 -4.09
CA ALA A 52 4.08 -8.87 -3.50
C ALA A 52 3.02 -9.10 -4.58
N ASP A 53 2.52 -10.33 -4.63
CA ASP A 53 1.33 -10.69 -5.38
C ASP A 53 0.09 -10.22 -4.61
N LEU A 54 -0.74 -9.44 -5.29
CA LEU A 54 -1.95 -8.84 -4.75
C LEU A 54 -3.20 -9.34 -5.52
N SER A 55 -3.09 -10.48 -6.21
CA SER A 55 -4.17 -11.20 -6.88
C SER A 55 -5.39 -11.43 -5.98
N PHE A 56 -5.18 -11.63 -4.66
CA PHE A 56 -6.25 -11.79 -3.68
C PHE A 56 -7.28 -10.63 -3.71
N ILE A 57 -6.88 -9.41 -4.10
CA ILE A 57 -7.77 -8.25 -4.20
C ILE A 57 -8.87 -8.51 -5.23
N ASP A 58 -8.52 -9.18 -6.33
CA ASP A 58 -9.46 -9.59 -7.37
C ASP A 58 -10.27 -10.82 -6.92
N GLU A 59 -9.61 -11.80 -6.29
CA GLU A 59 -10.26 -13.04 -5.82
C GLU A 59 -11.36 -12.79 -4.79
N ILE A 60 -11.17 -11.81 -3.89
CA ILE A 60 -12.19 -11.43 -2.90
C ILE A 60 -13.26 -10.50 -3.48
N GLY A 61 -13.21 -10.17 -4.77
CA GLY A 61 -14.16 -9.27 -5.44
C GLY A 61 -14.06 -7.81 -4.98
N LEU A 62 -12.96 -7.40 -4.33
CA LEU A 62 -12.88 -6.06 -3.75
C LEU A 62 -13.04 -4.99 -4.82
N LYS A 63 -12.41 -5.15 -5.99
CA LYS A 63 -12.49 -4.14 -7.07
C LYS A 63 -13.90 -3.99 -7.64
N GLU A 64 -14.73 -5.04 -7.61
CA GLU A 64 -16.10 -5.02 -8.13
C GLU A 64 -17.03 -4.16 -7.27
N HIS A 65 -16.70 -4.00 -5.99
CA HIS A 65 -17.46 -3.18 -5.04
C HIS A 65 -16.94 -1.75 -4.92
N LEU A 66 -15.91 -1.38 -5.68
CA LEU A 66 -15.33 -0.04 -5.69
C LEU A 66 -15.78 0.74 -6.92
N SER A 67 -16.13 2.01 -6.72
CA SER A 67 -16.25 2.92 -7.86
C SER A 67 -14.91 3.04 -8.59
N GLN A 68 -14.94 3.39 -9.89
CA GLN A 68 -13.73 3.56 -10.69
C GLN A 68 -12.67 4.42 -10.00
N THR A 69 -13.09 5.52 -9.38
CA THR A 69 -12.20 6.44 -8.66
C THR A 69 -11.53 5.79 -7.45
N ARG A 70 -12.24 4.92 -6.72
CA ARG A 70 -11.68 4.18 -5.58
C ARG A 70 -10.73 3.08 -6.03
N SER A 71 -11.05 2.39 -7.13
CA SER A 71 -10.14 1.41 -7.75
C SER A 71 -8.83 2.04 -8.22
N ASN A 72 -8.90 3.25 -8.79
CA ASN A 72 -7.70 4.02 -9.14
C ASN A 72 -6.90 4.42 -7.89
N GLY A 73 -7.60 4.84 -6.82
CA GLY A 73 -6.98 5.11 -5.52
C GLY A 73 -6.22 3.90 -4.97
N LEU A 74 -6.81 2.70 -5.03
CA LEU A 74 -6.18 1.43 -4.65
C LEU A 74 -4.87 1.20 -5.41
N VAL A 75 -4.88 1.35 -6.73
CA VAL A 75 -3.67 1.20 -7.56
C VAL A 75 -2.58 2.21 -7.14
N ASN A 76 -2.96 3.46 -6.87
CA ASN A 76 -2.01 4.50 -6.44
C ASN A 76 -1.42 4.20 -5.05
N MET A 77 -2.22 3.64 -4.13
CA MET A 77 -1.75 3.21 -2.80
C MET A 77 -0.72 2.08 -2.91
N ILE A 78 -1.02 1.04 -3.69
CA ILE A 78 -0.09 -0.07 -3.95
C ILE A 78 1.22 0.47 -4.53
N LYS A 79 1.13 1.33 -5.55
CA LYS A 79 2.31 1.94 -6.17
C LYS A 79 3.15 2.71 -5.15
N GLN A 80 2.53 3.55 -4.32
CA GLN A 80 3.26 4.33 -3.31
C GLN A 80 3.96 3.43 -2.28
N MET A 81 3.30 2.37 -1.81
CA MET A 81 3.90 1.43 -0.85
C MET A 81 5.08 0.67 -1.46
N LYS A 82 4.97 0.22 -2.72
CA LYS A 82 6.09 -0.41 -3.44
C LYS A 82 7.25 0.56 -3.68
N LEU A 83 6.98 1.84 -3.93
CA LEU A 83 8.03 2.86 -4.05
C LEU A 83 8.79 3.09 -2.75
N TYR A 84 8.11 3.10 -1.59
CA TYR A 84 8.79 3.14 -0.29
C TYR A 84 9.72 1.94 -0.10
N ALA A 85 9.25 0.73 -0.41
CA ALA A 85 10.06 -0.47 -0.31
C ALA A 85 11.27 -0.41 -1.25
N LEU A 86 11.11 0.03 -2.50
CA LEU A 86 12.21 0.21 -3.44
C LEU A 86 13.26 1.20 -2.90
N ALA A 87 12.82 2.32 -2.33
CA ALA A 87 13.72 3.31 -1.73
C ALA A 87 14.51 2.72 -0.54
N PHE A 88 13.86 1.95 0.34
CA PHE A 88 14.55 1.26 1.43
C PHE A 88 15.51 0.18 0.93
N GLN A 89 15.12 -0.60 -0.07
CA GLN A 89 16.00 -1.61 -0.67
C GLN A 89 17.26 -0.96 -1.24
N ALA A 90 17.12 0.14 -1.98
CA ALA A 90 18.26 0.88 -2.55
C ALA A 90 19.16 1.50 -1.48
N LYS A 91 18.57 2.05 -0.40
CA LYS A 91 19.33 2.69 0.69
C LYS A 91 20.12 1.69 1.54
N HIS A 92 19.65 0.45 1.66
CA HIS A 92 20.19 -0.55 2.59
C HIS A 92 20.88 -1.75 1.89
N LYS A 93 21.01 -1.73 0.55
CA LYS A 93 21.80 -2.71 -0.22
C LYS A 93 23.31 -2.40 -0.28
N ASN A 94 23.80 -1.43 0.51
CA ASN A 94 25.23 -1.07 0.60
C ASN A 94 25.81 -1.45 1.96
#